data_AF-A0A2T7GC59-F1
#
_entry.id   AF-A0A2T7GC59-F1
#
_cell.length_a   1.000
_cell.length_b   1.000
_cell.length_c   1.000
_cell.angle_alpha   90.00
_cell.angle_beta   90.00
_cell.angle_gamma   90.00
#
_symmetry.space_group_name_H-M   'P 1'
#
loop_
_entity.id
_entity.type
_entity.pdbx_description
1 polymer ?
#
loop_
_entity_poly.entity_id
_entity_poly.type
_entity_poly.pdbx_seq_one_letter_code
_entity_poly.pdbx_strand_id
1 'polypeptide(L)'
;MYQKAIAAVFSFRPALFLAALFVLQSCGTPEYRAERTHCEAEWLLKIPPVYRNEAVIKYRSVERPSGETVCNTQGSVTTCTPVMKTFSEPYSTVERVDIRKAQRDPQIASCAARACAAKYGNSKCEI
;
A
#
# COMPACT_ATOMS: atom_id res chain seq x y z
N MET A 1 26.23 36.97 -14.73
CA MET A 1 26.66 35.81 -13.92
C MET A 1 25.48 34.86 -13.62
N TYR A 2 24.77 34.36 -14.65
CA TYR A 2 23.59 33.48 -14.47
C TYR A 2 23.61 32.23 -15.39
N GLN A 3 24.78 31.83 -15.91
CA GLN A 3 24.88 30.77 -16.92
C GLN A 3 25.49 29.45 -16.40
N LYS A 4 25.71 29.27 -15.10
CA LYS A 4 26.44 28.10 -14.55
C LYS A 4 25.61 27.13 -13.69
N ALA A 5 24.32 27.37 -13.49
CA ALA A 5 23.51 26.58 -12.55
C ALA A 5 22.76 25.37 -13.18
N ILE A 6 22.79 25.19 -14.50
CA ILE A 6 22.01 24.11 -15.17
C ILE A 6 22.82 22.81 -15.35
N ALA A 7 24.15 22.87 -15.20
CA ALA A 7 25.04 21.75 -15.56
C ALA A 7 25.23 20.68 -14.46
N ALA A 8 24.50 20.72 -13.35
CA ALA A 8 24.74 19.83 -12.20
C ALA A 8 23.73 18.66 -12.07
N VAL A 9 22.75 18.54 -12.96
CA VAL A 9 21.73 17.46 -12.87
C VAL A 9 22.04 16.27 -13.82
N PHE A 10 22.98 16.44 -14.75
CA PHE A 10 23.25 15.48 -15.83
C PHE A 10 24.43 14.52 -15.59
N SER A 11 24.67 14.11 -14.34
CA SER A 11 25.69 13.09 -14.03
C SER A 11 25.13 11.80 -13.42
N PHE A 12 23.82 11.58 -13.54
CA PHE A 12 23.20 10.28 -13.24
C PHE A 12 23.19 9.42 -14.51
N ARG A 13 23.99 8.36 -14.51
CA ARG A 13 24.02 7.30 -15.55
C ARG A 13 22.59 7.01 -16.06
N PRO A 14 22.24 7.32 -17.33
CA PRO A 14 20.89 7.12 -17.86
C PRO A 14 20.47 5.64 -17.83
N ALA A 15 21.44 4.72 -17.82
CA ALA A 15 21.21 3.28 -17.65
C ALA A 15 20.56 2.91 -16.30
N LEU A 16 20.85 3.64 -15.22
CA LEU A 16 20.31 3.35 -13.89
C LEU A 16 18.83 3.75 -13.77
N PHE A 17 18.44 4.85 -14.42
CA PHE A 17 17.05 5.30 -14.50
C PHE A 17 16.18 4.39 -15.39
N LEU A 18 16.73 3.90 -16.51
CA LEU A 18 16.05 2.91 -17.36
C LEU A 18 15.81 1.58 -16.64
N ALA A 19 16.78 1.10 -15.85
CA ALA A 19 16.60 -0.13 -15.06
C ALA A 19 15.53 0.02 -13.98
N ALA A 20 15.43 1.19 -13.32
CA ALA A 20 14.40 1.45 -12.32
C ALA A 20 12.97 1.45 -12.91
N LEU A 21 12.80 1.87 -14.17
CA LEU A 21 11.52 1.86 -14.87
C LEU A 21 11.01 0.43 -15.16
N PHE A 22 11.91 -0.54 -15.39
CA PHE A 22 11.51 -1.95 -15.59
C PHE A 22 11.04 -2.62 -14.30
N VAL A 23 11.60 -2.27 -13.14
CA VAL A 23 11.20 -2.86 -11.84
C VAL A 23 9.78 -2.42 -11.42
N LEU A 24 9.34 -1.24 -11.86
CA LEU A 24 7.99 -0.71 -11.57
C LEU A 24 6.86 -1.45 -12.32
N GLN A 25 7.18 -2.29 -13.30
CA GLN A 25 6.19 -3.10 -14.02
C GLN A 25 5.78 -4.38 -13.26
N SER A 26 6.37 -4.66 -12.08
CA SER A 26 6.13 -5.90 -11.33
C SER A 26 4.75 -6.01 -10.65
N CYS A 27 3.88 -5.01 -10.76
CA CYS A 27 2.52 -5.08 -10.21
C CYS A 27 1.53 -5.74 -11.21
N GLY A 28 1.80 -6.98 -11.61
CA GLY A 28 0.95 -7.77 -12.53
C GLY A 28 1.11 -7.45 -14.01
N THR A 29 0.95 -8.47 -14.87
CA THR A 29 1.10 -8.35 -16.33
C THR A 29 0.03 -7.41 -16.91
N PRO A 30 0.35 -6.61 -17.95
CA PRO A 30 -0.63 -5.73 -18.57
C PRO A 30 -1.85 -6.50 -19.11
N GLU A 31 -1.64 -7.73 -19.56
CA GLU A 31 -2.67 -8.65 -20.03
C GLU A 31 -3.64 -9.01 -18.90
N TYR A 32 -3.13 -9.39 -17.72
CA TYR A 32 -3.97 -9.71 -16.57
C TYR A 32 -4.81 -8.50 -16.14
N ARG A 33 -4.24 -7.30 -16.15
CA ARG A 33 -4.96 -6.06 -15.83
C ARG A 33 -6.10 -5.79 -16.81
N ALA A 34 -5.88 -6.04 -18.10
CA ALA A 34 -6.91 -5.87 -19.13
C ALA A 34 -8.09 -6.85 -18.91
N GLU A 35 -7.81 -8.14 -18.73
CA GLU A 35 -8.84 -9.15 -18.48
C GLU A 35 -9.59 -8.87 -17.16
N ARG A 36 -8.85 -8.50 -16.11
CA ARG A 36 -9.43 -8.13 -14.83
C ARG A 36 -10.39 -6.94 -14.95
N THR A 37 -10.03 -5.90 -15.71
CA THR A 37 -10.89 -4.73 -15.90
C THR A 37 -12.22 -5.11 -16.58
N HIS A 38 -12.18 -6.02 -17.55
CA HIS A 38 -13.40 -6.50 -18.19
C HIS A 38 -14.30 -7.28 -17.20
N CYS A 39 -13.70 -8.19 -16.43
CA CYS A 39 -14.39 -8.93 -15.38
C CYS A 39 -14.92 -8.02 -14.26
N GLU A 40 -14.21 -6.95 -13.91
CA GLU A 40 -14.68 -5.95 -12.94
C GLU A 40 -15.98 -5.29 -13.42
N ALA A 41 -16.05 -4.87 -14.68
CA ALA A 41 -17.26 -4.29 -15.25
C ALA A 41 -18.45 -5.27 -15.20
N GLU A 42 -18.23 -6.53 -15.57
CA GLU A 42 -19.26 -7.57 -15.53
C GLU A 42 -19.79 -7.80 -14.10
N TRP A 43 -18.89 -7.96 -13.14
CA TRP A 43 -19.26 -8.30 -11.77
C TRP A 43 -19.76 -7.11 -10.96
N LEU A 44 -19.45 -5.88 -11.34
CA LEU A 44 -20.10 -4.69 -10.79
C LEU A 44 -21.59 -4.60 -11.18
N LEU A 45 -21.98 -5.14 -12.34
CA LEU A 45 -23.39 -5.22 -12.73
C LEU A 45 -24.11 -6.37 -12.01
N LYS A 46 -23.45 -7.53 -11.86
CA LYS A 46 -24.04 -8.69 -11.17
C LYS A 46 -24.12 -8.53 -9.65
N ILE A 47 -23.10 -7.94 -9.04
CA ILE A 47 -22.98 -7.72 -7.59
C ILE A 47 -22.63 -6.24 -7.36
N PRO A 48 -23.61 -5.32 -7.46
CA PRO A 48 -23.34 -3.91 -7.32
C PRO A 48 -22.82 -3.55 -5.91
N PRO A 49 -22.00 -2.51 -5.77
CA PRO A 49 -21.48 -2.11 -4.46
C PRO A 49 -22.63 -1.72 -3.52
N VAL A 50 -22.58 -2.17 -2.27
CA VAL A 50 -23.49 -1.71 -1.21
C VAL A 50 -22.66 -1.15 -0.09
N TYR A 51 -22.79 0.15 0.10
CA TYR A 51 -22.05 0.84 1.12
C TYR A 51 -22.83 0.84 2.43
N ARG A 52 -22.17 0.44 3.51
CA ARG A 52 -22.67 0.52 4.88
C ARG A 52 -21.63 1.21 5.74
N ASN A 53 -22.09 1.99 6.71
CA ASN A 53 -21.24 2.51 7.76
C ASN A 53 -21.00 1.41 8.80
N GLU A 54 -19.77 0.92 8.90
CA GLU A 54 -19.39 -0.11 9.86
C GLU A 54 -18.32 0.43 10.80
N ALA A 55 -18.35 -0.04 12.05
CA ALA A 55 -17.30 0.24 13.01
C ALA A 55 -16.09 -0.63 12.68
N VAL A 56 -15.00 0.00 12.24
CA VAL A 56 -13.74 -0.65 11.89
C VAL A 56 -12.69 -0.30 12.93
N ILE A 57 -11.90 -1.29 13.34
CA ILE A 57 -10.74 -1.06 14.20
C ILE A 57 -9.55 -0.68 13.33
N LYS A 58 -9.02 0.52 13.57
CA LYS A 58 -7.77 1.00 12.96
C LYS A 58 -6.69 1.11 14.01
N TYR A 59 -5.44 1.14 13.56
CA TYR A 59 -4.29 1.26 14.43
C TYR A 59 -3.61 2.61 14.20
N ARG A 60 -3.22 3.26 15.29
CA ARG A 60 -2.40 4.48 15.25
C ARG A 60 -1.15 4.30 16.11
N SER A 61 -0.06 4.89 15.67
CA SER A 61 1.17 4.95 16.44
C SER A 61 1.05 6.06 17.49
N VAL A 62 1.24 5.71 18.76
CA VAL A 62 1.24 6.65 19.89
C VAL A 62 2.54 6.48 20.68
N GLU A 63 3.18 7.58 21.04
CA GLU A 63 4.31 7.55 21.97
C GLU A 63 3.80 7.58 23.40
N ARG A 64 4.25 6.61 24.21
CA ARG A 64 3.95 6.54 25.63
C ARG A 64 5.23 6.22 26.41
N PRO A 65 5.34 6.65 27.67
CA PRO A 65 6.43 6.21 28.55
C PRO A 65 6.46 4.68 28.60
N SER A 66 7.65 4.09 28.43
CA SER A 66 7.83 2.64 28.47
C SER A 66 7.71 2.05 29.88
N GLY A 67 7.69 2.91 30.90
CA GLY A 67 7.85 2.53 32.31
C GLY A 67 9.30 2.59 32.78
N GLU A 68 10.26 2.79 31.88
CA GLU A 68 11.67 2.99 32.21
C GLU A 68 11.99 4.49 32.34
N THR A 69 12.93 4.81 33.22
CA THR A 69 13.44 6.18 33.40
C THR A 69 14.96 6.15 33.36
N VAL A 70 15.55 7.07 32.59
CA VAL A 70 16.99 7.29 32.59
C VAL A 70 17.28 8.49 33.48
N CYS A 71 18.01 8.25 34.56
CA CYS A 71 18.46 9.30 35.48
C CYS A 71 19.93 9.61 35.23
N ASN A 72 20.26 10.88 35.14
CA ASN A 72 21.63 11.35 34.99
C ASN A 72 21.94 12.38 36.09
N THR A 73 23.05 12.19 36.79
CA THR A 73 23.47 13.05 37.90
C THR A 73 24.67 13.87 37.46
N GLN A 74 24.56 15.20 37.54
CA GLN A 74 25.67 16.13 37.32
C GLN A 74 25.86 16.98 38.58
N GLY A 75 26.99 16.77 39.27
CA GLY A 75 27.25 17.41 40.55
C GLY A 75 26.25 16.96 41.62
N SER A 76 25.47 17.90 42.17
CA SER A 76 24.43 17.65 43.19
C SER A 76 23.01 17.53 42.62
N VAL A 77 22.82 17.65 41.30
CA VAL A 77 21.51 17.62 40.66
C VAL A 77 21.34 16.31 39.89
N THR A 78 20.26 15.59 40.19
CA THR A 78 19.83 14.40 39.45
C THR A 78 18.60 14.74 38.63
N THR A 79 18.68 14.54 37.32
CA THR A 79 17.54 14.70 36.39
C THR A 79 17.16 13.33 35.84
N CYS A 80 15.89 12.95 36.00
CA CYS A 80 15.34 11.73 35.45
C CYS A 80 14.39 12.05 34.30
N THR A 81 14.60 11.41 33.14
CA THR A 81 13.69 11.50 32.00
C THR A 81 13.07 10.13 31.70
N PRO A 82 11.74 10.07 31.47
CA PRO A 82 11.11 8.82 31.06
C PRO A 82 11.54 8.44 29.65
N VAL A 83 11.80 7.16 29.43
CA VAL A 83 12.06 6.61 28.10
C VAL A 83 10.74 6.48 27.36
N MET A 84 10.64 7.14 26.21
CA MET A 84 9.45 7.07 25.35
C MET A 84 9.56 5.88 24.41
N LYS A 85 8.44 5.17 24.20
CA LYS A 85 8.34 4.07 23.25
C LYS A 85 7.08 4.22 22.40
N THR A 86 7.19 3.88 21.12
CA THR A 86 6.05 3.87 20.19
C THR A 86 5.23 2.60 20.36
N PHE A 87 3.93 2.75 20.55
CA PHE A 87 2.97 1.66 20.63
C PHE A 87 1.92 1.78 19.52
N SER A 88 1.43 0.65 19.04
CA SER A 88 0.30 0.60 18.11
C SER A 88 -0.99 0.45 18.92
N GLU A 89 -1.81 1.50 18.93
CA GLU A 89 -3.07 1.54 19.67
C GLU A 89 -4.27 1.33 18.71
N PRO A 90 -5.15 0.33 18.97
CA PRO A 90 -6.39 0.19 18.23
C PRO A 90 -7.39 1.29 18.65
N TYR A 91 -8.06 1.89 17.67
CA TYR A 91 -9.19 2.79 17.88
C TYR A 91 -10.33 2.43 16.93
N SER A 92 -11.57 2.57 17.40
CA SER A 92 -12.76 2.37 16.57
C SER A 92 -13.08 3.63 15.77
N THR A 93 -13.36 3.46 14.49
CA THR A 93 -13.85 4.53 13.61
C THR A 93 -15.00 3.98 12.77
N VAL A 94 -15.91 4.86 12.34
CA VAL A 94 -17.02 4.49 11.46
C VAL A 94 -16.62 4.80 10.04
N GLU A 95 -16.58 3.80 9.17
CA GLU A 95 -16.21 3.95 7.77
C GLU A 95 -17.26 3.39 6.83
N ARG A 96 -17.37 4.01 5.66
CA ARG A 96 -18.25 3.56 4.60
C ARG A 96 -17.59 2.41 3.84
N VAL A 97 -17.97 1.18 4.16
CA VAL A 97 -17.41 -0.06 3.60
C VAL A 97 -18.38 -0.65 2.57
N ASP A 98 -17.85 -1.16 1.45
CA ASP A 98 -18.64 -1.98 0.52
C ASP A 98 -18.75 -3.41 1.04
N ILE A 99 -19.88 -3.75 1.63
CA ILE A 99 -20.12 -5.07 2.26
C ILE A 99 -20.10 -6.21 1.24
N ARG A 100 -20.36 -5.92 -0.04
CA ARG A 100 -20.38 -6.93 -1.10
C ARG A 100 -19.02 -7.09 -1.77
N LYS A 101 -18.03 -6.25 -1.43
CA LYS A 101 -16.68 -6.35 -1.97
C LYS A 101 -16.03 -7.71 -1.70
N ALA A 102 -16.19 -8.25 -0.49
CA ALA A 102 -15.66 -9.56 -0.11
C ALA A 102 -16.26 -10.72 -0.94
N GLN A 103 -17.51 -10.58 -1.38
CA GLN A 103 -18.15 -11.54 -2.27
C GLN A 103 -17.76 -11.33 -3.74
N ARG A 104 -17.64 -10.07 -4.17
CA ARG A 104 -17.41 -9.70 -5.57
C ARG A 104 -15.95 -9.91 -6.02
N ASP A 105 -14.98 -9.52 -5.20
CA ASP A 105 -13.56 -9.54 -5.57
C ASP A 105 -13.05 -10.96 -5.95
N PRO A 106 -13.43 -12.05 -5.25
CA PRO A 106 -13.08 -13.41 -5.67
C PRO A 106 -13.69 -13.81 -7.02
N GLN A 107 -14.89 -13.32 -7.33
CA GLN A 107 -15.56 -13.62 -8.60
C GLN A 107 -14.85 -12.93 -9.77
N ILE A 108 -14.44 -11.68 -9.57
CA ILE A 108 -13.60 -10.94 -10.52
C ILE A 108 -12.28 -11.69 -10.75
N ALA A 109 -11.59 -12.09 -9.67
CA ALA A 109 -10.31 -12.78 -9.77
C ALA A 109 -10.44 -14.13 -10.51
N SER A 110 -11.50 -14.90 -10.22
CA SER A 110 -11.78 -16.17 -10.90
C SER A 110 -12.14 -15.98 -12.38
N CYS A 111 -12.91 -14.94 -12.70
CA CYS A 111 -13.21 -14.57 -14.09
C CYS A 111 -11.93 -14.25 -14.86
N ALA A 112 -11.07 -13.39 -14.31
CA ALA A 112 -9.81 -13.02 -14.94
C ALA A 112 -8.89 -14.24 -15.13
N ALA A 113 -8.74 -15.08 -14.10
CA ALA A 113 -7.92 -16.29 -14.18
C ALA A 113 -8.41 -17.27 -15.25
N ARG A 114 -9.73 -17.44 -15.41
CA ARG A 114 -10.31 -18.29 -16.47
C ARG A 114 -10.13 -17.69 -17.86
N ALA A 115 -10.33 -16.39 -18.02
CA ALA A 115 -10.08 -15.69 -19.27
C ALA A 115 -8.60 -15.80 -19.68
N CYS A 116 -7.70 -15.60 -18.72
CA CYS A 116 -6.26 -15.78 -18.92
C CYS A 116 -5.91 -17.21 -19.32
N ALA A 117 -6.43 -18.22 -18.61
CA ALA A 117 -6.16 -19.62 -18.91
C ALA A 117 -6.63 -20.01 -20.32
N ALA A 118 -7.79 -19.47 -20.76
CA ALA A 118 -8.31 -19.72 -22.09
C ALA A 118 -7.49 -19.06 -23.21
N LYS A 119 -6.91 -17.88 -22.96
CA LYS A 119 -6.15 -17.11 -23.96
C LYS A 119 -4.66 -17.44 -24.01
N TYR A 120 -4.04 -17.64 -22.84
CA TYR A 120 -2.58 -17.75 -22.65
C TYR A 120 -2.14 -19.10 -22.08
N GLY A 121 -3.09 -20.01 -21.78
CA GLY A 121 -2.78 -21.31 -21.19
C GLY A 121 -2.39 -21.28 -19.71
N ASN A 122 -2.41 -20.12 -19.06
CA ASN A 122 -2.10 -19.96 -17.63
C ASN A 122 -3.00 -18.92 -16.96
N SER A 123 -3.17 -19.01 -15.64
CA SER A 123 -4.08 -18.15 -14.87
C SER A 123 -3.59 -16.72 -14.65
N LYS A 124 -2.34 -16.42 -15.01
CA LYS A 124 -1.69 -15.12 -14.78
C LYS A 124 -1.57 -14.27 -16.04
N CYS A 125 -2.08 -14.77 -17.19
CA CYS A 125 -1.87 -14.13 -18.48
C CYS A 125 -0.38 -13.84 -18.74
N GLU A 126 0.51 -14.77 -18.35
CA GLU A 126 1.93 -14.70 -18.71
C GLU A 126 2.06 -15.10 -20.19
N ILE A 127 2.75 -14.27 -20.99
CA ILE A 127 3.06 -14.53 -22.40
C ILE A 127 4.45 -15.15 -22.50
#